data_AF-A0A1H0EHV8-F1
#
_entry.id   AF-A0A1H0EHV8-F1
#
_cell.length_a   1.000
_cell.length_b   1.000
_cell.length_c   1.000
_cell.angle_alpha   90.00
_cell.angle_beta   90.00
_cell.angle_gamma   90.00
#
_symmetry.space_group_name_H-M   'P 1'
#
loop_
_entity.id
_entity.type
_entity.pdbx_description
1 polymer ?
#
loop_
_entity_poly.entity_id
_entity_poly.type
_entity_poly.pdbx_seq_one_letter_code
_entity_poly.pdbx_strand_id
1 'polypeptide(L)'
;MDEILKKSMKKCLVNLAKNKEHMRYQEFCDTFQLGYDMQDVEDRKKIGKILGEISESEHSERKPLLSVFIQHEDGLPGPGFFTMAEELGRFIPTFMDKKQFVSREMSFAYDYWNKHKF
;
A
#
# COMPACT_ATOMS: atom_id res chain seq x y z
N MET A 1 1.32 -4.83 -16.89
CA MET A 1 1.92 -3.53 -16.56
C MET A 1 3.40 -3.65 -16.80
N ASP A 2 4.06 -2.60 -17.28
CA ASP A 2 5.52 -2.62 -17.48
C ASP A 2 6.26 -2.77 -16.13
N GLU A 3 7.28 -3.62 -16.08
CA GLU A 3 8.06 -3.90 -14.87
C GLU A 3 8.79 -2.66 -14.36
N ILE A 4 9.19 -1.76 -15.27
CA ILE A 4 9.82 -0.48 -14.90
C ILE A 4 8.83 0.41 -14.16
N LEU A 5 7.56 0.44 -14.61
CA LEU A 5 6.50 1.20 -13.96
C LEU A 5 6.19 0.63 -12.57
N LYS A 6 6.06 -0.69 -12.43
CA LYS A 6 5.83 -1.35 -11.13
C LYS A 6 6.97 -1.08 -10.15
N LYS A 7 8.22 -1.12 -10.62
CA LYS A 7 9.40 -0.76 -9.82
C LYS A 7 9.38 0.70 -9.37
N SER A 8 8.92 1.62 -10.23
CA SER A 8 8.81 3.04 -9.93
C SER A 8 7.72 3.32 -8.88
N MET A 9 6.57 2.64 -8.99
CA MET A 9 5.51 2.65 -7.99
C MET A 9 6.00 2.15 -6.62
N LYS A 10 6.68 1.00 -6.60
CA LYS A 10 7.27 0.46 -5.37
C LYS A 10 8.26 1.47 -4.74
N LYS A 11 9.11 2.10 -5.55
CA LYS A 11 10.05 3.12 -5.08
C LYS A 11 9.33 4.32 -4.45
N CYS A 12 8.23 4.77 -5.04
CA CYS A 12 7.39 5.83 -4.47
C CYS A 12 6.86 5.44 -3.09
N LEU A 13 6.28 4.24 -2.94
CA LEU A 13 5.77 3.76 -1.66
C LEU A 13 6.89 3.64 -0.59
N VAL A 14 8.09 3.21 -0.98
CA VAL A 14 9.25 3.18 -0.07
C VAL A 14 9.66 4.58 0.37
N ASN A 15 9.59 5.57 -0.51
CA ASN A 15 9.87 6.96 -0.15
C ASN A 15 8.81 7.51 0.83
N LEU A 16 7.52 7.23 0.60
CA LEU A 16 6.45 7.55 1.56
C LEU A 16 6.74 6.95 2.93
N ALA A 17 7.14 5.67 2.96
CA ALA A 17 7.51 5.00 4.21
C ALA A 17 8.67 5.68 4.93
N LYS A 18 9.73 6.06 4.22
CA LYS A 18 10.92 6.74 4.79
C LYS A 18 10.59 8.12 5.34
N ASN A 19 9.73 8.86 4.64
CA ASN A 19 9.36 10.22 5.01
C ASN A 19 8.22 10.27 6.05
N LYS A 20 7.61 9.12 6.39
CA LYS A 20 6.38 9.03 7.20
C LYS A 20 5.21 9.80 6.58
N GLU A 21 5.14 9.79 5.26
CA GLU A 21 4.08 10.43 4.47
C GLU A 21 3.07 9.37 4.00
N HIS A 22 1.91 9.83 3.56
CA HIS A 22 0.89 9.00 2.89
C HIS A 22 0.42 9.73 1.63
N MET A 23 -0.24 8.99 0.75
CA MET A 23 -0.74 9.52 -0.53
C MET A 23 -2.19 9.07 -0.73
N ARG A 24 -2.99 9.90 -1.40
CA ARG A 24 -4.37 9.51 -1.75
C ARG A 24 -4.37 8.64 -3.00
N TYR A 25 -5.40 7.80 -3.17
CA TYR A 25 -5.52 6.93 -4.34
C TYR A 25 -5.49 7.70 -5.67
N GLN A 26 -6.21 8.83 -5.77
CA GLN A 26 -6.22 9.63 -7.01
C GLN A 26 -4.85 10.25 -7.28
N GLU A 27 -4.21 10.82 -6.25
CA GLU A 27 -2.86 11.39 -6.34
C GLU A 27 -1.83 10.35 -6.81
N PHE A 28 -1.95 9.11 -6.34
CA PHE A 28 -1.10 8.01 -6.80
C PHE A 28 -1.34 7.69 -8.28
N CYS A 29 -2.61 7.63 -8.71
CA CYS A 29 -2.94 7.40 -10.12
C CYS A 29 -2.42 8.52 -11.04
N ASP A 30 -2.54 9.77 -10.59
CA ASP A 30 -2.09 10.95 -11.32
C ASP A 30 -0.55 11.00 -11.43
N THR A 31 0.15 10.69 -10.33
CA THR A 31 1.62 10.62 -10.27
C THR A 31 2.20 9.68 -11.33
N PHE A 32 1.50 8.57 -11.61
CA PHE A 32 1.90 7.56 -12.59
C PHE A 32 1.13 7.63 -13.91
N GLN A 33 0.34 8.69 -14.12
CA GLN A 33 -0.42 8.93 -15.35
C GLN A 33 -1.27 7.74 -15.79
N LEU A 34 -1.92 7.06 -14.83
CA LEU A 34 -2.68 5.84 -15.11
C LEU A 34 -4.00 6.11 -15.84
N GLY A 35 -4.48 7.36 -15.80
CA GLY A 35 -5.78 7.74 -16.35
C GLY A 35 -6.97 7.09 -15.61
N TYR A 36 -6.74 6.64 -14.38
CA TYR A 36 -7.76 6.00 -13.54
C TYR A 36 -8.53 7.04 -12.74
N ASP A 37 -9.85 6.91 -12.73
CA ASP A 37 -10.74 7.74 -11.93
C ASP A 37 -11.19 6.98 -10.67
N MET A 38 -10.90 7.51 -9.49
CA MET A 38 -11.32 6.88 -8.23
C MET A 38 -12.83 6.94 -7.97
N GLN A 39 -13.60 7.66 -8.78
CA GLN A 39 -15.06 7.57 -8.80
C GLN A 39 -15.55 6.31 -9.56
N ASP A 40 -14.76 5.77 -10.50
CA ASP A 40 -15.09 4.57 -11.26
C ASP A 40 -14.77 3.27 -10.50
N VAL A 41 -15.70 2.33 -10.51
CA VAL A 41 -15.57 1.06 -9.76
C VAL A 41 -14.48 0.16 -10.35
N GLU A 42 -14.37 0.10 -11.67
CA GLU A 42 -13.42 -0.78 -12.35
C GLU A 42 -11.99 -0.24 -12.20
N ASP A 43 -11.81 1.08 -12.27
CA ASP A 43 -10.52 1.72 -12.03
C ASP A 43 -10.04 1.55 -10.59
N ARG A 44 -10.95 1.65 -9.60
CA ARG A 44 -10.63 1.29 -8.21
C ARG A 44 -10.15 -0.15 -8.07
N LYS A 45 -10.76 -1.11 -8.77
CA LYS A 45 -10.32 -2.51 -8.77
C LYS A 45 -8.93 -2.66 -9.40
N LYS A 46 -8.67 -1.97 -10.52
CA LYS A 46 -7.36 -2.01 -11.20
C LYS A 46 -6.25 -1.50 -10.30
N ILE A 47 -6.41 -0.33 -9.68
CA ILE A 47 -5.39 0.20 -8.77
C ILE A 47 -5.23 -0.66 -7.51
N GLY A 48 -6.35 -1.16 -6.96
CA GLY A 48 -6.32 -2.08 -5.82
C GLY A 48 -5.50 -3.33 -6.12
N LYS A 49 -5.67 -3.93 -7.31
CA LYS A 49 -4.88 -5.08 -7.75
C LYS A 49 -3.39 -4.74 -7.86
N ILE A 50 -3.04 -3.61 -8.50
CA ILE A 50 -1.63 -3.19 -8.66
C ILE A 50 -0.95 -3.01 -7.30
N LEU A 51 -1.60 -2.31 -6.38
CA LEU A 51 -1.07 -2.09 -5.03
C LEU A 51 -0.98 -3.39 -4.22
N GLY A 52 -1.96 -4.28 -4.40
CA GLY A 52 -1.96 -5.61 -3.80
C GLY A 52 -0.77 -6.44 -4.25
N GLU A 53 -0.54 -6.55 -5.56
CA GLU A 53 0.59 -7.30 -6.11
C GLU A 53 1.96 -6.78 -5.62
N ILE A 54 2.10 -5.46 -5.40
CA ILE A 54 3.32 -4.90 -4.82
C ILE A 54 3.50 -5.38 -3.37
N SER A 55 2.44 -5.26 -2.56
CA SER A 55 2.48 -5.69 -1.14
C SER A 55 2.64 -7.19 -0.97
N GLU A 56 2.04 -8.02 -1.83
CA GLU A 56 2.21 -9.47 -1.86
C GLU A 56 3.66 -9.85 -2.22
N SER A 57 4.25 -9.18 -3.20
CA SER A 57 5.66 -9.37 -3.55
C SER A 57 6.56 -9.05 -2.35
N GLU A 58 6.32 -7.93 -1.64
CA GLU A 58 7.04 -7.60 -0.40
C GLU A 58 6.85 -8.69 0.67
N HIS A 59 5.61 -9.12 0.88
CA HIS A 59 5.28 -10.11 1.88
C HIS A 59 6.01 -11.44 1.65
N SER A 60 6.15 -11.89 0.40
CA SER A 60 6.88 -13.12 0.06
C SER A 60 8.35 -13.08 0.49
N GLU A 61 8.93 -11.88 0.62
CA GLU A 61 10.28 -11.62 1.12
C GLU A 61 10.29 -11.22 2.61
N ARG A 62 9.17 -11.43 3.33
CA ARG A 62 8.95 -11.04 4.74
C ARG A 62 9.09 -9.54 5.00
N LYS A 63 8.79 -8.72 4.00
CA LYS A 63 8.81 -7.26 4.07
C LYS A 63 7.44 -6.69 4.45
N PRO A 64 7.39 -5.42 4.90
CA PRO A 64 6.16 -4.69 5.19
C PRO A 64 5.27 -4.49 3.95
N LEU A 65 3.95 -4.47 4.16
CA LEU A 65 2.95 -4.20 3.12
C LEU A 65 2.95 -2.72 2.75
N LEU A 66 3.64 -2.37 1.66
CA LEU A 66 3.86 -0.98 1.25
C LEU A 66 2.58 -0.22 0.86
N SER A 67 1.53 -0.90 0.41
CA SER A 67 0.28 -0.25 0.05
C SER A 67 -0.47 0.34 1.25
N VAL A 68 -0.01 0.15 2.48
CA VAL A 68 -0.56 0.79 3.69
C VAL A 68 -0.49 2.33 3.65
N PHE A 69 0.41 2.88 2.85
CA PHE A 69 0.59 4.33 2.68
C PHE A 69 -0.37 4.97 1.68
N ILE A 70 -1.18 4.17 0.98
CA ILE A 70 -2.25 4.69 0.12
C ILE A 70 -3.56 4.68 0.90
N GLN A 71 -4.06 5.87 1.24
CA GLN A 71 -5.12 6.04 2.24
C GLN A 71 -6.27 6.92 1.71
N HIS A 72 -7.42 6.76 2.34
CA HIS A 72 -8.54 7.69 2.25
C HIS A 72 -8.37 8.84 3.26
N GLU A 73 -9.33 9.77 3.30
CA GLU A 73 -9.28 10.93 4.19
C GLU A 73 -9.33 10.59 5.68
N ASP A 74 -9.87 9.41 6.01
CA ASP A 74 -9.94 8.89 7.38
C ASP A 74 -8.61 8.29 7.89
N GLY A 75 -7.56 8.33 7.07
CA GLY A 75 -6.24 7.78 7.38
C GLY A 75 -6.18 6.26 7.29
N LEU A 76 -7.16 5.62 6.64
CA LEU A 76 -7.19 4.17 6.43
C LEU A 76 -7.03 3.83 4.95
N PRO A 77 -6.32 2.73 4.63
CA PRO A 77 -6.38 2.12 3.31
C PRO A 77 -7.80 1.63 2.97
N GLY A 78 -8.05 1.38 1.68
CA GLY A 78 -9.33 0.84 1.24
C GLY A 78 -9.61 -0.59 1.72
N PRO A 79 -10.87 -1.07 1.66
CA PRO A 79 -11.25 -2.41 2.12
C PRO A 79 -10.40 -3.54 1.55
N GLY A 80 -10.03 -3.46 0.26
CA GLY A 80 -9.19 -4.46 -0.40
C GLY A 80 -7.81 -4.67 0.24
N PHE A 81 -7.24 -3.63 0.85
CA PHE A 81 -5.99 -3.76 1.61
C PHE A 81 -6.16 -4.66 2.84
N PHE A 82 -7.24 -4.49 3.60
CA PHE A 82 -7.50 -5.29 4.78
C PHE A 82 -7.83 -6.74 4.44
N THR A 83 -8.61 -6.97 3.37
CA THR A 83 -8.86 -8.32 2.85
C THR A 83 -7.55 -9.03 2.49
N MET A 84 -6.69 -8.38 1.69
CA MET A 84 -5.37 -8.93 1.35
C MET A 84 -4.52 -9.16 2.61
N ALA A 85 -4.48 -8.20 3.54
CA ALA A 85 -3.71 -8.35 4.77
C ALA A 85 -4.21 -9.52 5.65
N GLU A 86 -5.51 -9.80 5.65
CA GLU A 86 -6.10 -10.95 6.33
C GLU A 86 -5.73 -12.26 5.65
N GLU A 87 -5.83 -12.33 4.31
CA GLU A 87 -5.41 -13.50 3.51
C GLU A 87 -3.93 -13.83 3.69
N LEU A 88 -3.08 -12.81 3.86
CA LEU A 88 -1.65 -12.96 4.16
C LEU A 88 -1.35 -13.25 5.64
N GLY A 89 -2.38 -13.36 6.49
CA GLY A 89 -2.23 -13.59 7.94
C GLY A 89 -1.58 -12.43 8.71
N ARG A 90 -1.57 -11.22 8.13
CA ARG A 90 -0.97 -10.00 8.70
C ARG A 90 -1.96 -9.23 9.58
N PHE A 91 -3.24 -9.29 9.23
CA PHE A 91 -4.34 -8.65 9.94
C PHE A 91 -5.35 -9.71 10.42
N ILE A 92 -5.74 -9.65 11.69
CA ILE A 92 -6.76 -10.55 12.25
C ILE A 92 -7.82 -9.69 12.96
N PRO A 93 -8.98 -9.44 12.32
CA PRO A 93 -9.98 -8.49 12.81
C PRO A 93 -10.51 -8.78 14.22
N THR A 94 -10.49 -10.05 14.65
CA THR A 94 -10.95 -10.46 15.99
C THR A 94 -10.01 -10.03 17.12
N PHE A 95 -8.74 -9.74 16.82
CA PHE A 95 -7.71 -9.42 17.82
C PHE A 95 -7.11 -8.02 17.65
N MET A 96 -7.42 -7.32 16.56
CA MET A 96 -6.78 -6.07 16.21
C MET A 96 -7.73 -5.11 15.49
N ASP A 97 -7.77 -3.86 15.96
CA ASP A 97 -8.47 -2.78 15.27
C ASP A 97 -7.71 -2.34 14.00
N LYS A 98 -8.44 -1.84 13.00
CA LYS A 98 -7.86 -1.38 11.73
C LYS A 98 -6.84 -0.26 11.90
N LYS A 99 -7.10 0.74 12.73
CA LYS A 99 -6.17 1.86 12.98
C LYS A 99 -4.91 1.36 13.67
N GLN A 100 -5.07 0.44 14.62
CA GLN A 100 -3.93 -0.19 15.29
C GLN A 100 -3.08 -0.98 14.29
N PHE A 101 -3.71 -1.76 13.41
CA PHE A 101 -3.01 -2.50 12.36
C PHE A 101 -2.26 -1.57 11.42
N VAL A 102 -2.92 -0.55 10.88
CA VAL A 102 -2.33 0.45 9.98
C VAL A 102 -1.13 1.14 10.63
N SER A 103 -1.28 1.61 11.87
CA SER A 103 -0.19 2.24 12.62
C SER A 103 1.00 1.30 12.79
N ARG A 104 0.77 0.03 13.18
CA ARG A 104 1.82 -0.97 13.32
C ARG A 104 2.53 -1.26 12.01
N GLU A 105 1.77 -1.40 10.92
CA GLU A 105 2.32 -1.72 9.60
C GLU A 105 3.12 -0.56 9.02
N MET A 106 2.65 0.69 9.18
CA MET A 106 3.40 1.90 8.82
C MET A 106 4.70 2.02 9.63
N SER A 107 4.66 1.78 10.94
CA SER A 107 5.88 1.75 11.77
C SER A 107 6.86 0.68 11.32
N PHE A 108 6.37 -0.53 11.04
CA PHE A 108 7.20 -1.61 10.51
C PHE A 108 7.84 -1.24 9.17
N ALA A 109 7.08 -0.60 8.27
CA ALA A 109 7.60 -0.10 7.00
C ALA A 109 8.68 0.97 7.17
N TYR A 110 8.44 1.96 8.02
CA TYR A 110 9.44 2.98 8.34
C TYR A 110 10.73 2.35 8.90
N ASP A 111 10.63 1.46 9.89
CA ASP A 111 11.79 0.84 10.52
C ASP A 111 12.57 -0.05 9.54
N TYR A 112 11.86 -0.81 8.72
CA TYR A 112 12.47 -1.67 7.71
C TYR A 112 13.21 -0.83 6.67
N TRP A 113 12.54 0.13 6.03
CA TRP A 113 13.11 0.85 4.90
C TRP A 113 14.16 1.89 5.29
N ASN A 114 14.22 2.36 6.54
CA ASN A 114 15.34 3.18 7.00
C ASN A 114 16.63 2.37 7.24
N LYS A 115 16.52 1.06 7.45
CA LYS A 115 17.67 0.16 7.65
C LYS A 115 18.12 -0.51 6.35
N HIS A 116 17.28 -0.50 5.31
CA HIS A 116 17.52 -1.20 4.05
C HIS A 116 17.55 -0.24 2.86
N LYS A 117 18.44 -0.53 1.91
CA LYS A 117 18.46 0.16 0.61
C LYS A 117 17.38 -0.44 -0.29
N PHE A 118 16.80 0.41 -1.14
CA PHE A 118 15.89 0.01 -2.21
C PHE A 118 16.68 -0.48 -3.42
#